data_AF-A0A2J8UQC8-F1
#
_entry.id   AF-A0A2J8UQC8-F1
#
_cell.length_a   1.000
_cell.length_b   1.000
_cell.length_c   1.000
_cell.angle_alpha   90.00
_cell.angle_beta   90.00
_cell.angle_gamma   90.00
#
_symmetry.space_group_name_H-M   'P 1'
#
loop_
_entity.id
_entity.type
_entity.pdbx_description
1 polymer ?
#
loop_
_entity_poly.entity_id
_entity_poly.type
_entity_poly.pdbx_seq_one_letter_code
_entity_poly.pdbx_strand_id
1 'polypeptide(L)'
;LELGSPKARQGIIPEEYVLTRLAEDPTEPRYRARQRRARFVSKKGNCNVAHKNIREQGRFLQDVFTTLVDLKWPHTLLIFTMSFLCSWLLFAMAWWLIAFAHGDLAPSEGTAEPCVTSIHSFSSAFLFSIEVQVTIGFGGRMVTEECPLAILIL
;
A
#
# COMPACT_ATOMS: atom_id res chain seq x y z
N LEU A 1 -81.25 42.21 -21.81
CA LEU A 1 -80.33 42.45 -20.69
C LEU A 1 -78.93 42.14 -21.20
N GLU A 2 -78.39 42.89 -22.16
CA GLU A 2 -77.78 44.23 -22.03
C GLU A 2 -76.69 44.26 -20.94
N LEU A 3 -75.42 44.33 -21.41
CA LEU A 3 -74.20 45.01 -20.91
C LEU A 3 -72.98 44.08 -21.08
N GLY A 4 -71.88 44.43 -21.73
CA GLY A 4 -71.45 45.65 -22.39
C GLY A 4 -69.98 45.43 -22.80
N SER A 5 -69.61 45.87 -24.00
CA SER A 5 -68.22 46.14 -24.40
C SER A 5 -67.97 47.62 -24.10
N PRO A 6 -66.77 48.11 -23.67
CA PRO A 6 -65.59 48.15 -24.54
C PRO A 6 -64.19 48.23 -23.87
N LYS A 7 -63.12 47.81 -24.57
CA LYS A 7 -61.96 48.65 -24.98
C LYS A 7 -60.69 47.82 -25.28
N ALA A 8 -60.36 47.81 -26.57
CA ALA A 8 -59.06 48.14 -27.16
C ALA A 8 -57.80 47.98 -26.29
N ARG A 9 -56.86 47.17 -26.77
CA ARG A 9 -55.71 47.67 -27.54
C ARG A 9 -55.13 46.54 -28.40
N GLN A 10 -55.22 46.73 -29.71
CA GLN A 10 -54.39 46.04 -30.69
C GLN A 10 -52.93 46.36 -30.36
N GLY A 11 -52.20 45.37 -29.86
CA GLY A 11 -50.74 45.35 -29.93
C GLY A 11 -50.36 44.54 -31.16
N ILE A 12 -50.14 45.22 -32.27
CA ILE A 12 -49.61 44.63 -33.50
C ILE A 12 -48.17 44.24 -33.17
N ILE A 13 -47.93 42.95 -32.91
CA ILE A 13 -46.58 42.39 -32.97
C ILE A 13 -46.33 42.17 -34.47
N PRO A 14 -45.30 42.78 -35.08
CA PRO A 14 -44.98 42.53 -36.47
C PRO A 14 -44.66 41.04 -36.67
N GLU A 15 -45.33 40.38 -37.63
CA GLU A 15 -45.09 38.98 -38.03
C GLU A 15 -43.60 38.69 -38.29
N GLU A 16 -42.84 39.72 -38.68
CA GLU A 16 -41.38 39.65 -38.89
C GLU A 16 -40.60 39.27 -37.62
N TYR A 17 -41.10 39.66 -36.44
CA TYR A 17 -40.50 39.33 -35.14
C TYR A 17 -40.78 37.88 -34.71
N VAL A 18 -41.95 37.35 -35.11
CA VAL A 18 -42.31 35.94 -34.87
C VAL A 18 -41.53 35.03 -35.82
N LEU A 19 -41.37 35.45 -37.07
CA LEU A 19 -40.64 34.69 -38.09
C LEU A 19 -39.13 34.66 -37.81
N THR A 20 -38.55 35.75 -37.29
CA THR A 20 -37.15 35.75 -36.81
C THR A 20 -36.95 34.88 -35.57
N ARG A 21 -37.91 34.83 -34.64
CA ARG A 21 -37.88 33.90 -33.49
C ARG A 21 -38.05 32.42 -33.87
N LEU A 22 -38.78 32.12 -34.95
CA LEU A 22 -38.91 30.77 -35.50
C LEU A 22 -37.69 30.36 -36.35
N ALA A 23 -37.03 31.33 -36.99
CA ALA A 23 -35.80 31.10 -37.76
C ALA A 23 -34.56 30.94 -36.87
N GLU A 24 -34.59 31.45 -35.64
CA GLU A 24 -33.52 31.31 -34.65
C GLU A 24 -33.83 30.17 -33.67
N ASP A 25 -33.97 28.96 -34.20
CA ASP A 25 -33.67 27.76 -33.45
C ASP A 25 -32.19 27.45 -33.73
N PRO A 26 -31.23 27.95 -32.92
CA PRO A 26 -29.87 27.46 -33.01
C PRO A 26 -29.96 26.02 -32.52
N THR A 27 -30.21 25.09 -33.44
CA THR A 27 -29.80 23.71 -33.26
C THR A 27 -28.30 23.74 -33.12
N GLU A 28 -27.83 24.01 -31.90
CA GLU A 28 -26.45 23.74 -31.53
C GLU A 28 -26.21 22.32 -31.99
N PRO A 29 -25.21 22.06 -32.85
CA PRO A 29 -24.77 20.72 -33.06
C PRO A 29 -24.28 20.25 -31.70
N ARG A 30 -25.13 19.54 -30.96
CA ARG A 30 -24.72 18.73 -29.81
C ARG A 30 -23.69 17.78 -30.38
N TYR A 31 -22.43 18.20 -30.33
CA TYR A 31 -21.30 17.36 -30.61
C TYR A 31 -21.33 16.32 -29.49
N ARG A 32 -22.16 15.28 -29.66
CA ARG A 32 -22.06 14.07 -28.87
C ARG A 32 -20.67 13.57 -29.19
N ALA A 33 -19.70 13.93 -28.36
CA ALA A 33 -18.36 13.38 -28.42
C ALA A 33 -18.55 11.88 -28.54
N ARG A 34 -18.28 11.34 -29.73
CA ARG A 34 -18.52 9.94 -30.06
C ARG A 34 -17.89 9.16 -28.93
N GLN A 35 -18.70 8.49 -28.10
CA GLN A 35 -18.19 7.74 -26.95
C GLN A 35 -17.08 6.85 -27.49
N ARG A 36 -15.84 7.17 -27.13
CA ARG A 36 -14.69 6.43 -27.62
C ARG A 36 -14.88 5.01 -27.10
N ARG A 37 -15.29 4.09 -27.97
CA ARG A 37 -15.33 2.66 -27.64
C ARG A 37 -13.98 2.30 -27.04
N ALA A 38 -13.99 1.75 -25.84
CA ALA A 38 -12.79 1.25 -25.19
C ALA A 38 -12.13 0.24 -26.14
N ARG A 39 -10.87 0.48 -26.49
CA ARG A 39 -10.10 -0.42 -27.35
C ARG A 39 -9.53 -1.54 -26.48
N PHE A 40 -9.50 -2.77 -26.99
CA PHE A 40 -8.98 -3.95 -26.27
C PHE A 40 -7.47 -3.83 -25.96
N VAL A 41 -6.67 -3.27 -26.89
CA VAL A 41 -5.23 -3.02 -26.70
C VAL A 41 -4.90 -1.58 -27.08
N SER A 42 -4.14 -0.88 -26.23
CA SER A 42 -3.64 0.46 -26.50
C SER A 42 -2.61 0.46 -27.64
N LYS A 43 -2.42 1.61 -28.32
CA LYS A 43 -1.33 1.76 -29.30
C LYS A 43 0.07 1.52 -28.71
N LYS A 44 0.19 1.61 -27.37
CA LYS A 44 1.43 1.32 -26.61
C LYS A 44 1.57 -0.14 -26.18
N GLY A 45 0.67 -1.04 -26.60
CA GLY A 45 0.70 -2.46 -26.27
C GLY A 45 -0.04 -2.86 -24.99
N ASN A 46 -0.45 -1.91 -24.14
CA ASN A 46 -1.18 -2.25 -22.91
C ASN A 46 -2.57 -2.84 -23.20
N CYS A 47 -2.87 -4.01 -22.64
CA CYS A 47 -4.20 -4.62 -22.68
C CYS A 47 -5.16 -3.86 -21.74
N ASN A 48 -6.30 -3.42 -22.26
CA ASN A 48 -7.34 -2.71 -21.52
C ASN A 48 -8.49 -3.65 -21.15
N VAL A 49 -8.13 -4.76 -20.51
CA VAL A 49 -9.05 -5.80 -20.05
C VAL A 49 -8.94 -5.87 -18.54
N ALA A 50 -9.95 -5.35 -17.85
CA ALA A 50 -10.06 -5.52 -16.41
C ALA A 50 -10.85 -6.81 -16.14
N HIS A 51 -10.18 -7.82 -15.59
CA HIS A 51 -10.85 -9.02 -15.12
C HIS A 51 -11.67 -8.66 -13.87
N LYS A 52 -12.99 -8.77 -13.96
CA LYS A 52 -13.90 -8.65 -12.80
C LYS A 52 -14.21 -10.06 -12.30
N ASN A 53 -14.29 -10.23 -10.97
CA ASN A 53 -14.62 -11.49 -10.30
C ASN A 53 -13.58 -12.62 -10.48
N ILE A 54 -12.31 -12.36 -10.12
CA ILE A 54 -11.30 -13.43 -9.96
C ILE A 54 -11.50 -14.06 -8.57
N ARG A 55 -11.96 -15.31 -8.53
CA ARG A 55 -12.18 -16.07 -7.29
C ARG A 55 -10.88 -16.59 -6.66
N GLU A 56 -9.75 -16.53 -7.37
CA GLU A 56 -8.48 -17.15 -6.97
C GLU A 56 -7.31 -16.15 -6.95
N GLN A 57 -7.45 -15.06 -6.18
CA GLN A 57 -6.34 -14.12 -5.99
C GLN A 57 -5.14 -14.71 -5.23
N GLY A 58 -5.34 -15.82 -4.49
CA GLY A 58 -4.27 -16.50 -3.75
C GLY A 58 -3.24 -17.22 -4.62
N ARG A 59 -3.57 -17.52 -5.88
CA ARG A 59 -2.64 -18.19 -6.82
C ARG A 59 -1.42 -17.32 -7.13
N PHE A 60 -1.54 -16.00 -7.01
CA PHE A 60 -0.41 -15.06 -7.15
C PHE A 60 0.59 -15.17 -5.99
N LEU A 61 0.13 -15.40 -4.75
CA LEU A 61 1.04 -15.55 -3.59
C LEU A 61 1.81 -16.87 -3.63
N GLN A 62 1.26 -17.89 -4.30
CA GLN A 62 1.91 -19.18 -4.47
C GLN A 62 3.11 -19.11 -5.42
N ASP A 63 3.14 -18.09 -6.29
CA ASP A 63 4.24 -17.82 -7.21
C ASP A 63 4.98 -16.53 -6.79
N VAL A 64 5.58 -16.57 -5.59
CA VAL A 64 6.24 -15.41 -4.99
C VAL A 64 7.41 -14.89 -5.83
N PHE A 65 8.10 -15.77 -6.54
CA PHE A 65 9.28 -15.41 -7.32
C PHE A 65 8.92 -14.66 -8.60
N THR A 66 7.95 -15.13 -9.38
CA THR A 66 7.51 -14.37 -10.58
C THR A 66 6.83 -13.06 -10.19
N THR A 67 6.03 -13.04 -9.12
CA THR A 67 5.38 -11.81 -8.65
C THR A 67 6.38 -10.77 -8.15
N LEU A 68 7.47 -11.17 -7.48
CA LEU A 68 8.52 -10.23 -7.07
C LEU A 68 9.28 -9.63 -8.26
N VAL A 69 9.46 -10.40 -9.34
CA VAL A 69 10.12 -9.94 -10.59
C VAL A 69 9.20 -9.02 -11.42
N ASP A 70 7.90 -9.27 -11.42
CA ASP A 70 6.90 -8.49 -12.16
C ASP A 70 6.48 -7.19 -11.45
N LEU A 71 6.78 -7.05 -10.15
CA LEU A 71 6.50 -5.84 -9.38
C LEU A 71 7.41 -4.67 -9.77
N LYS A 72 6.92 -3.44 -9.58
CA LYS A 72 7.76 -2.26 -9.75
C LYS A 72 8.89 -2.27 -8.72
N TRP A 73 10.08 -1.84 -9.13
CA TRP A 73 11.27 -1.68 -8.28
C TRP A 73 11.03 -1.17 -6.85
N PRO A 74 10.26 -0.08 -6.58
CA PRO A 74 10.03 0.38 -5.21
C PRO A 74 9.30 -0.64 -4.34
N HIS A 75 8.38 -1.43 -4.91
CA HIS A 75 7.67 -2.48 -4.17
C HIS A 75 8.59 -3.66 -3.87
N THR A 76 9.40 -4.08 -4.84
CA THR A 76 10.37 -5.16 -4.65
C THR A 76 11.40 -4.80 -3.57
N LEU A 77 11.95 -3.58 -3.60
CA LEU A 77 12.87 -3.09 -2.57
C LEU A 77 12.22 -2.99 -1.19
N LEU A 78 10.96 -2.53 -1.11
CA LEU A 78 10.23 -2.45 0.16
C LEU A 78 9.96 -3.84 0.76
N ILE A 79 9.54 -4.81 -0.05
CA ILE A 79 9.29 -6.17 0.42
C ILE A 79 10.59 -6.81 0.91
N PHE A 80 11.68 -6.61 0.15
CA PHE A 80 12.99 -7.11 0.53
C PHE A 80 13.42 -6.51 1.88
N THR A 81 13.43 -5.18 2.04
CA THR A 81 13.83 -4.55 3.31
C THR A 81 12.93 -4.94 4.47
N MET A 82 11.61 -5.02 4.25
CA MET A 82 10.66 -5.49 5.28
C MET A 82 10.95 -6.93 5.71
N SER A 83 11.34 -7.82 4.79
CA SER A 83 11.67 -9.20 5.14
C SER A 83 12.91 -9.29 6.07
N PHE A 84 13.95 -8.50 5.82
CA PHE A 84 15.12 -8.41 6.72
C PHE A 84 14.78 -7.76 8.06
N LEU A 85 13.96 -6.71 8.06
CA LEU A 85 13.50 -6.11 9.31
C LEU A 85 12.69 -7.11 10.14
N CYS A 86 11.81 -7.89 9.51
CA CYS A 86 11.07 -8.95 10.18
C CYS A 86 11.99 -10.03 10.73
N SER A 87 13.01 -10.49 9.98
CA SER A 87 13.95 -11.49 10.48
C SER A 87 14.78 -10.97 11.65
N TRP A 88 15.26 -9.72 11.60
CA TRP A 88 15.97 -9.10 12.73
C TRP A 88 15.08 -8.98 13.96
N LEU A 89 13.81 -8.56 13.79
CA LEU A 89 12.89 -8.43 14.92
C LEU A 89 12.52 -9.78 15.54
N LEU A 90 12.32 -10.82 14.73
CA LEU A 90 12.00 -12.17 15.23
C LEU A 90 13.16 -12.75 16.06
N PHE A 91 14.39 -12.68 15.56
CA PHE A 91 15.55 -13.16 16.30
C PHE A 91 15.85 -12.27 17.51
N ALA A 92 15.74 -10.95 17.38
CA ALA A 92 15.87 -10.03 18.52
C ALA A 92 14.89 -10.37 19.64
N MET A 93 13.65 -10.69 19.30
CA MET A 93 12.64 -11.12 20.26
C MET A 93 13.01 -12.44 20.92
N ALA A 94 13.52 -13.40 20.15
CA ALA A 94 13.96 -14.68 20.71
C ALA A 94 15.16 -14.52 21.66
N TRP A 95 16.17 -13.73 21.28
CA TRP A 95 17.32 -13.38 22.15
C TRP A 95 16.88 -12.69 23.43
N TRP A 96 15.97 -11.72 23.31
CA TRP A 96 15.43 -11.02 24.46
C TRP A 96 14.64 -11.95 25.38
N LEU A 97 13.85 -12.88 24.83
CA LEU A 97 13.11 -13.88 25.61
C LEU A 97 14.05 -14.86 26.33
N ILE A 98 15.14 -15.29 25.69
CA ILE A 98 16.16 -16.15 26.32
C ILE A 98 16.80 -15.42 27.51
N ALA A 99 17.27 -14.18 27.29
CA ALA A 99 17.87 -13.37 28.34
C ALA A 99 16.87 -13.07 29.48
N PHE A 100 15.59 -12.86 29.14
CA PHE A 100 14.53 -12.65 30.13
C PHE A 100 14.23 -13.92 30.94
N ALA A 101 14.17 -15.09 30.28
CA ALA A 101 13.93 -16.38 30.93
C ALA A 101 15.10 -16.81 31.81
N HIS A 102 16.35 -16.50 31.41
CA HIS A 102 17.55 -16.76 32.22
C HIS A 102 17.68 -15.81 33.41
N GLY A 103 17.13 -14.60 33.28
CA GLY A 103 17.20 -13.56 34.32
C GLY A 103 18.32 -12.54 34.11
N ASP A 104 18.97 -12.53 32.95
CA ASP A 104 20.10 -11.64 32.61
C ASP A 104 19.73 -10.15 32.57
N LEU A 105 18.44 -9.85 32.42
CA LEU A 105 17.94 -8.47 32.43
C LEU A 105 17.81 -7.87 33.83
N ALA A 106 17.78 -8.70 34.87
CA ALA A 106 17.74 -8.21 36.25
C ALA A 106 19.16 -7.84 36.70
N PRO A 107 19.34 -6.72 37.42
CA PRO A 107 20.62 -6.42 38.05
C PRO A 107 20.90 -7.48 39.13
N SER A 108 21.71 -8.48 38.77
CA SER A 108 22.17 -9.51 39.70
C SER A 108 23.50 -9.08 40.29
N GLU A 109 23.56 -9.00 41.62
CA GLU A 109 24.77 -8.68 42.42
C GLU A 109 25.77 -9.86 42.46
N GLY A 110 25.66 -10.83 41.55
CA GLY A 110 26.41 -12.10 41.58
C GLY A 110 27.11 -12.43 40.26
N THR A 111 28.15 -13.28 40.38
CA THR A 111 29.01 -13.82 39.31
C THR A 111 28.30 -14.82 38.36
N ALA A 112 27.01 -14.63 38.10
CA ALA A 112 26.29 -15.48 37.17
C ALA A 112 26.70 -15.11 35.74
N GLU A 113 27.24 -16.08 35.00
CA GLU A 113 27.61 -15.89 33.59
C GLU A 113 26.31 -15.75 32.75
N PRO A 114 26.15 -14.65 31.98
CA PRO A 114 24.95 -14.42 31.18
C PRO A 114 24.96 -15.27 29.91
N CYS A 115 23.80 -15.56 29.31
CA CYS A 115 23.73 -16.30 28.03
C CYS A 115 24.42 -15.54 26.87
N VAL A 116 24.27 -14.21 26.87
CA VAL A 116 24.92 -13.30 25.91
C VAL A 116 25.37 -12.06 26.67
N THR A 117 26.62 -11.67 26.48
CA THR A 117 27.21 -10.54 27.20
C THR A 117 26.59 -9.20 26.78
N SER A 118 26.44 -8.29 27.75
CA SER A 118 26.01 -6.89 27.52
C SER A 118 24.62 -6.72 26.86
N ILE A 119 23.67 -7.60 27.17
CA ILE A 119 22.25 -7.43 26.86
C ILE A 119 21.53 -6.83 28.09
N HIS A 120 21.00 -5.61 27.94
CA HIS A 120 20.30 -4.91 29.03
C HIS A 120 18.83 -4.59 28.70
N SER A 121 18.47 -4.57 27.42
CA SER A 121 17.16 -4.20 26.93
C SER A 121 16.85 -4.86 25.59
N PHE A 122 15.61 -4.71 25.11
CA PHE A 122 15.23 -5.14 23.77
C PHE A 122 16.10 -4.51 22.68
N SER A 123 16.46 -3.23 22.82
CA SER A 123 17.32 -2.53 21.84
C SER A 123 18.71 -3.16 21.73
N SER A 124 19.32 -3.59 22.84
CA SER A 124 20.61 -4.30 22.80
C SER A 124 20.50 -5.68 22.18
N ALA A 125 19.40 -6.41 22.42
CA ALA A 125 19.14 -7.70 21.77
C ALA A 125 18.88 -7.53 20.25
N PHE A 126 18.20 -6.44 19.85
CA PHE A 126 17.99 -6.10 18.45
C PHE A 126 19.29 -5.79 17.71
N LEU A 127 20.18 -5.00 18.33
CA LEU A 127 21.50 -4.74 17.76
C LEU A 127 22.32 -6.03 17.63
N PHE A 128 22.30 -6.89 18.65
CA PHE A 128 22.96 -8.19 18.58
C PHE A 128 22.41 -9.07 17.45
N SER A 129 21.08 -9.10 17.26
CA SER A 129 20.47 -9.85 16.16
C SER A 129 20.91 -9.36 14.78
N ILE A 130 21.10 -8.04 14.60
CA ILE A 130 21.63 -7.47 13.36
C ILE A 130 23.11 -7.86 13.19
N GLU A 131 23.90 -7.74 14.26
CA GLU A 131 25.33 -8.06 14.24
C GLU A 131 25.60 -9.49 13.78
N VAL A 132 24.78 -10.45 14.24
CA VAL A 132 24.88 -11.87 13.88
C VAL A 132 24.38 -12.13 12.45
N GLN A 133 23.17 -11.70 12.09
CA GLN A 133 22.58 -12.00 10.77
C GLN A 133 23.31 -11.30 9.62
N VAL A 134 23.79 -10.08 9.83
CA VAL A 134 24.54 -9.30 8.82
C VAL A 134 26.04 -9.59 8.91
N THR A 135 26.48 -10.44 9.86
CA THR A 135 27.87 -10.85 10.06
C THR A 135 28.84 -9.67 10.30
N ILE A 136 28.35 -8.62 10.97
CA ILE A 136 29.17 -7.45 11.32
C ILE A 136 30.13 -7.82 12.46
N GLY A 137 29.62 -8.47 13.51
CA GLY A 137 30.41 -9.03 14.61
C GLY A 137 31.35 -8.03 15.30
N PHE A 138 30.83 -6.95 15.89
CA PHE A 138 31.68 -5.93 16.55
C PHE A 138 32.50 -6.49 17.73
N GLY A 139 32.10 -7.62 18.32
CA GLY A 139 32.80 -8.29 19.42
C GLY A 139 32.52 -7.73 20.81
N GLY A 140 31.72 -6.66 20.94
CA GLY A 140 31.30 -6.12 22.24
C GLY A 140 30.17 -6.92 22.93
N ARG A 141 29.52 -7.81 22.19
CA ARG A 141 28.48 -8.74 22.65
C ARG A 141 28.82 -10.12 22.09
N MET A 142 28.86 -11.11 22.96
CA MET A 142 29.27 -12.47 22.60
C MET A 142 28.40 -13.49 23.31
N VAL A 143 28.06 -14.56 22.59
CA VAL A 143 27.35 -15.72 23.15
C VAL A 143 28.28 -16.49 24.09
N THR A 144 27.75 -16.97 25.21
CA THR A 144 28.47 -17.83 26.16
C THR A 144 27.98 -19.28 26.05
N GLU A 145 28.65 -20.20 26.74
CA GLU A 145 28.33 -21.63 26.71
C GLU A 145 27.29 -22.05 27.78
N GLU A 146 26.83 -21.09 28.59
CA GLU A 146 25.88 -21.35 29.68
C GLU A 146 24.51 -21.81 29.19
N CYS A 147 24.08 -21.28 28.04
CA CYS A 147 22.74 -21.47 27.51
C CYS A 147 22.76 -22.20 26.16
N PRO A 148 22.54 -23.53 26.13
CA PRO A 148 22.51 -24.29 24.87
C PRO A 148 21.44 -23.79 23.89
N LEU A 149 20.34 -23.23 24.40
CA LEU A 149 19.29 -22.62 23.59
C LEU A 149 19.76 -21.37 22.85
N ALA A 150 20.69 -20.59 23.43
CA ALA A 150 21.33 -19.47 22.76
C ALA A 150 22.19 -19.95 21.59
N ILE A 151 22.93 -21.05 21.77
CA ILE A 151 23.74 -21.63 20.69
C ILE A 151 22.88 -22.19 19.57
N LEU A 152 21.72 -22.79 19.89
CA LEU A 152 20.80 -23.36 18.89
C LEU A 152 20.10 -22.29 18.04
N ILE A 153 19.92 -21.08 18.58
CA ILE A 153 19.19 -20.01 17.90
C ILE A 153 20.09 -19.07 17.08
N LEU A 154 21.42 -19.25 17.18
CA LEU A 154 22.41 -18.66 16.27
C LEU A 154 22.19 -19.16 14.84
#